data_AF-A0A0F0CWI6-F1
#
_entry.id   AF-A0A0F0CWI6-F1
#
_cell.length_a   1.000
_cell.length_b   1.000
_cell.length_c   1.000
_cell.angle_alpha   90.00
_cell.angle_beta   90.00
_cell.angle_gamma   90.00
#
_symmetry.space_group_name_H-M   'P 1'
#
loop_
_entity.id
_entity.type
_entity.pdbx_description
1 polymer ?
#
loop_
_entity_poly.entity_id
_entity_poly.type
_entity_poly.pdbx_seq_one_letter_code
_entity_poly.pdbx_strand_id
1 'polypeptide(L)'
;MSDFHIINLEKFWPKNKAKGLLAQAVFTREAEKGIFGKEAKDKIYQGCWLLAPKSSDFFRFRFSFFVHPEVIKTGIILDPKALLGERYRPFHAITEFMNNAGIGLVYVLATTKTGEFDTCQMGKGNFSFIEWKFLSLRNGKFIEEAPCKFFGKWPGNRGRASIGGNWDEETKININILDEKILTEFLLTELFYSELTKGIMKKPVCDPYDVDAFFISLSQKHIFPIEIKEKFLGISGKEKFFWY
;
A
#
# COMPACT_ATOMS: atom_id res chain seq x y z
N MET A 1 -11.99 -3.18 -21.07
CA MET A 1 -11.53 -3.78 -19.80
C MET A 1 -11.29 -2.75 -18.68
N SER A 2 -11.12 -1.44 -19.00
CA SER A 2 -10.98 -0.35 -18.01
C SER A 2 -12.20 -0.17 -17.09
N ASP A 3 -13.42 -0.36 -17.59
CA ASP A 3 -14.64 0.02 -16.87
C ASP A 3 -14.85 -0.79 -15.58
N PHE A 4 -14.46 -2.07 -15.56
CA PHE A 4 -14.59 -2.92 -14.37
C PHE A 4 -13.63 -2.53 -13.26
N HIS A 5 -12.39 -2.13 -13.59
CA HIS A 5 -11.46 -1.60 -12.61
C HIS A 5 -12.05 -0.37 -11.93
N ILE A 6 -12.58 0.56 -12.73
CA ILE A 6 -13.07 1.86 -12.25
C ILE A 6 -14.33 1.69 -11.41
N ILE A 7 -15.27 0.84 -11.83
CA ILE A 7 -16.45 0.51 -11.03
C ILE A 7 -16.05 -0.06 -9.66
N ASN A 8 -15.05 -0.94 -9.63
CA ASN A 8 -14.58 -1.50 -8.36
C ASN A 8 -13.85 -0.45 -7.52
N LEU A 9 -12.98 0.35 -8.12
CA LEU A 9 -12.26 1.42 -7.42
C LEU A 9 -13.22 2.46 -6.83
N GLU A 10 -14.25 2.88 -7.55
CA GLU A 10 -15.25 3.82 -7.06
C GLU A 10 -16.04 3.26 -5.86
N LYS A 11 -16.30 1.95 -5.82
CA LYS A 11 -16.93 1.29 -4.65
C LYS A 11 -16.07 1.37 -3.40
N PHE A 12 -14.75 1.41 -3.52
CA PHE A 12 -13.84 1.40 -2.36
C PHE A 12 -13.35 2.79 -1.99
N TRP A 13 -13.23 3.70 -2.95
CA TRP A 13 -12.62 5.01 -2.72
C TRP A 13 -13.68 6.11 -2.59
N PRO A 14 -13.73 6.78 -1.43
CA PRO A 14 -14.27 8.12 -1.33
C PRO A 14 -13.57 9.07 -2.31
N LYS A 15 -14.31 10.07 -2.77
CA LYS A 15 -13.84 11.13 -3.68
C LYS A 15 -12.43 11.65 -3.42
N ASN A 16 -12.08 11.96 -2.16
CA ASN A 16 -10.77 12.52 -1.84
C ASN A 16 -9.61 11.50 -2.00
N LYS A 17 -9.84 10.17 -1.85
CA LYS A 17 -8.79 9.19 -2.23
C LYS A 17 -8.48 9.30 -3.68
N ALA A 18 -9.54 9.29 -4.49
CA ALA A 18 -9.44 9.17 -5.92
C ALA A 18 -8.58 10.33 -6.45
N LYS A 19 -8.76 11.53 -5.90
CA LYS A 19 -7.89 12.69 -6.17
C LYS A 19 -6.44 12.49 -5.70
N GLY A 20 -6.22 11.96 -4.51
CA GLY A 20 -4.86 11.68 -4.00
C GLY A 20 -4.11 10.64 -4.85
N LEU A 21 -4.78 9.55 -5.23
CA LEU A 21 -4.21 8.51 -6.09
C LEU A 21 -3.97 9.00 -7.52
N LEU A 22 -4.85 9.86 -8.04
CA LEU A 22 -4.60 10.58 -9.28
C LEU A 22 -3.33 11.43 -9.20
N ALA A 23 -3.15 12.19 -8.11
CA ALA A 23 -1.95 12.99 -7.91
C ALA A 23 -0.68 12.11 -7.86
N GLN A 24 -0.75 10.95 -7.19
CA GLN A 24 0.35 9.98 -7.17
C GLN A 24 0.66 9.41 -8.57
N ALA A 25 -0.37 9.07 -9.35
CA ALA A 25 -0.19 8.58 -10.72
C ALA A 25 0.46 9.65 -11.61
N VAL A 26 0.01 10.91 -11.51
CA VAL A 26 0.59 12.04 -12.23
C VAL A 26 2.05 12.24 -11.83
N PHE A 27 2.34 12.29 -10.53
CA PHE A 27 3.70 12.46 -10.02
C PHE A 27 4.66 11.38 -10.53
N THR A 28 4.23 10.11 -10.51
CA THR A 28 5.03 8.99 -11.02
C THR A 28 5.31 9.17 -12.51
N ARG A 29 4.28 9.50 -13.30
CA ARG A 29 4.43 9.74 -14.73
C ARG A 29 5.40 10.89 -15.04
N GLU A 30 5.37 11.95 -14.24
CA GLU A 30 6.29 13.08 -14.36
C GLU A 30 7.74 12.67 -14.03
N ALA A 31 7.92 11.83 -13.01
CA ALA A 31 9.22 11.26 -12.68
C ALA A 31 9.77 10.34 -13.79
N GLU A 32 8.91 9.50 -14.38
CA GLU A 32 9.27 8.62 -15.51
C GLU A 32 9.66 9.41 -16.76
N LYS A 33 8.97 10.53 -17.02
CA LYS A 33 9.31 11.48 -18.09
C LYS A 33 10.59 12.28 -17.82
N GLY A 34 11.19 12.13 -16.63
CA GLY A 34 12.42 12.81 -16.25
C GLY A 34 12.24 14.30 -15.97
N ILE A 35 11.01 14.76 -15.66
CA ILE A 35 10.74 16.17 -15.33
C ILE A 35 11.57 16.61 -14.12
N PHE A 36 11.77 15.71 -13.16
CA PHE A 36 12.60 15.93 -11.97
C PHE A 36 14.05 15.44 -12.15
N GLY A 37 14.50 15.28 -13.40
CA GLY A 37 15.81 14.73 -13.75
C GLY A 37 15.77 13.23 -14.10
N LYS A 38 16.75 12.78 -14.91
CA LYS A 38 16.78 11.41 -15.48
C LYS A 38 16.83 10.29 -14.44
N GLU A 39 17.36 10.57 -13.25
CA GLU A 39 17.50 9.61 -12.14
C GLU A 39 16.27 9.54 -11.24
N ALA A 40 15.27 10.44 -11.41
CA ALA A 40 14.13 10.51 -10.50
C ALA A 40 13.29 9.22 -10.50
N LYS A 41 13.11 8.62 -11.69
CA LYS A 41 12.41 7.34 -11.86
C LYS A 41 13.03 6.17 -11.07
N ASP A 42 14.33 6.22 -10.81
CA ASP A 42 15.06 5.17 -10.08
C ASP A 42 15.02 5.41 -8.56
N LYS A 43 14.59 6.62 -8.17
CA LYS A 43 14.56 7.11 -6.80
C LYS A 43 13.20 6.99 -6.14
N ILE A 44 12.12 6.86 -6.92
CA ILE A 44 10.74 6.85 -6.45
C ILE A 44 10.18 5.42 -6.46
N TYR A 45 9.66 4.98 -5.31
CA TYR A 45 8.99 3.68 -5.16
C TYR A 45 7.55 3.89 -4.72
N GLN A 46 6.64 3.18 -5.38
CA GLN A 46 5.22 3.19 -5.05
C GLN A 46 4.83 2.04 -4.13
N GLY A 47 3.58 2.07 -3.64
CA GLY A 47 2.97 0.93 -2.94
C GLY A 47 3.38 0.74 -1.49
N CYS A 48 4.00 1.74 -0.83
CA CYS A 48 4.39 1.66 0.58
C CYS A 48 3.33 2.27 1.52
N TRP A 49 2.80 1.43 2.40
CA TRP A 49 1.80 1.84 3.39
C TRP A 49 2.32 1.62 4.79
N LEU A 50 2.43 2.71 5.57
CA LEU A 50 2.79 2.62 6.99
C LEU A 50 1.52 2.43 7.81
N LEU A 51 1.31 1.21 8.30
CA LEU A 51 0.15 0.86 9.09
C LEU A 51 0.54 0.58 10.54
N ALA A 52 -0.35 1.01 11.44
CA ALA A 52 -0.33 0.68 12.85
C ALA A 52 -1.77 0.45 13.35
N PRO A 53 -1.96 -0.41 14.36
CA PRO A 53 -3.26 -0.62 14.98
C PRO A 53 -3.70 0.61 15.77
N LYS A 54 -5.00 0.91 15.77
CA LYS A 54 -5.62 1.92 16.64
C LYS A 54 -5.55 1.49 18.11
N SER A 55 -4.42 1.74 18.76
CA SER A 55 -4.15 1.40 20.16
C SER A 55 -3.19 2.42 20.78
N SER A 56 -3.16 2.57 22.11
CA SER A 56 -2.19 3.44 22.79
C SER A 56 -0.74 2.99 22.56
N ASP A 57 -0.53 1.69 22.35
CA ASP A 57 0.78 1.06 22.13
C ASP A 57 1.13 0.92 20.64
N PHE A 58 0.47 1.69 19.76
CA PHE A 58 0.63 1.61 18.31
C PHE A 58 2.09 1.70 17.86
N PHE A 59 2.93 2.43 18.60
CA PHE A 59 4.34 2.65 18.30
C PHE A 59 5.15 1.34 18.28
N ARG A 60 4.65 0.29 18.96
CA ARG A 60 5.23 -1.07 18.95
C ARG A 60 4.91 -1.85 17.66
N PHE A 61 4.01 -1.33 16.83
CA PHE A 61 3.42 -2.02 15.68
C PHE A 61 3.50 -1.17 14.40
N ARG A 62 4.59 -0.44 14.20
CA ARG A 62 4.81 0.33 12.97
C ARG A 62 5.34 -0.60 11.89
N PHE A 63 4.52 -0.90 10.90
CA PHE A 63 4.92 -1.74 9.78
C PHE A 63 4.68 -1.05 8.45
N SER A 64 5.67 -1.10 7.59
CA SER A 64 5.56 -0.69 6.19
C SER A 64 5.25 -1.91 5.33
N PHE A 65 4.10 -1.84 4.67
CA PHE A 65 3.61 -2.84 3.73
C PHE A 65 3.89 -2.37 2.31
N PHE A 66 4.65 -3.17 1.58
CA PHE A 66 4.95 -2.95 0.17
C PHE A 66 4.14 -3.94 -0.65
N VAL A 67 3.02 -3.49 -1.22
CA VAL A 67 2.17 -4.34 -2.05
C VAL A 67 2.77 -4.44 -3.44
N HIS A 68 3.02 -5.66 -3.91
CA HIS A 68 3.51 -5.88 -5.26
C HIS A 68 2.44 -5.44 -6.28
N PRO A 69 2.82 -4.69 -7.35
CA PRO A 69 1.85 -4.10 -8.30
C PRO A 69 1.16 -5.12 -9.21
N GLU A 70 1.57 -6.39 -9.18
CA GLU A 70 1.06 -7.44 -10.05
C GLU A 70 0.57 -8.65 -9.25
N VAL A 71 -0.28 -9.45 -9.88
CA VAL A 71 -0.70 -10.75 -9.35
C VAL A 71 0.30 -11.81 -9.76
N ILE A 72 0.71 -12.63 -8.80
CA ILE A 72 1.67 -13.71 -9.04
C ILE A 72 0.95 -15.05 -9.14
N LYS A 73 1.40 -15.90 -10.06
CA LYS A 73 0.86 -17.26 -10.17
C LYS A 73 1.24 -18.09 -8.94
N THR A 74 0.26 -18.77 -8.35
CA THR A 74 0.47 -19.69 -7.23
C THR A 74 1.46 -20.81 -7.61
N GLY A 75 2.34 -21.19 -6.68
CA GLY A 75 3.33 -22.25 -6.87
C GLY A 75 4.67 -21.79 -7.47
N ILE A 76 4.82 -20.50 -7.79
CA ILE A 76 6.11 -19.89 -8.11
C ILE A 76 6.88 -19.58 -6.82
N ILE A 77 8.20 -19.65 -6.86
CA ILE A 77 9.08 -19.23 -5.76
C ILE A 77 8.89 -17.73 -5.51
N LEU A 78 8.46 -17.41 -4.29
CA LEU A 78 8.21 -16.03 -3.86
C LEU A 78 9.50 -15.41 -3.31
N ASP A 79 10.42 -15.06 -4.21
CA ASP A 79 11.66 -14.35 -3.87
C ASP A 79 11.58 -12.89 -4.34
N PRO A 80 11.59 -11.89 -3.43
CA PRO A 80 11.59 -10.48 -3.81
C PRO A 80 12.75 -10.11 -4.74
N LYS A 81 13.89 -10.81 -4.68
CA LYS A 81 15.01 -10.56 -5.59
C LYS A 81 14.67 -10.95 -7.03
N ALA A 82 14.00 -12.09 -7.21
CA ALA A 82 13.54 -12.51 -8.54
C ALA A 82 12.42 -11.61 -9.06
N LEU A 83 11.50 -11.20 -8.19
CA LEU A 83 10.33 -10.37 -8.56
C LEU A 83 10.70 -8.92 -8.88
N LEU A 84 11.66 -8.33 -8.16
CA LEU A 84 12.05 -6.94 -8.34
C LEU A 84 13.22 -6.75 -9.31
N GLY A 85 13.97 -7.82 -9.63
CA GLY A 85 15.12 -7.75 -10.53
C GLY A 85 16.13 -6.68 -10.11
N GLU A 86 16.44 -5.75 -11.02
CA GLU A 86 17.37 -4.64 -10.75
C GLU A 86 16.90 -3.70 -9.63
N ARG A 87 15.57 -3.59 -9.42
CA ARG A 87 15.00 -2.78 -8.33
C ARG A 87 15.16 -3.42 -6.97
N TYR A 88 15.62 -4.67 -6.88
CA TYR A 88 15.78 -5.36 -5.59
C TYR A 88 16.83 -4.70 -4.70
N ARG A 89 18.00 -4.36 -5.24
CA ARG A 89 19.09 -3.78 -4.43
C ARG A 89 18.71 -2.45 -3.77
N PRO A 90 18.19 -1.44 -4.51
CA PRO A 90 17.74 -0.21 -3.88
C PRO A 90 16.57 -0.45 -2.92
N PHE A 91 15.57 -1.27 -3.30
CA PHE A 91 14.50 -1.67 -2.39
C PHE A 91 15.04 -2.25 -1.08
N HIS A 92 15.93 -3.24 -1.16
CA HIS A 92 16.54 -3.91 -0.01
C HIS A 92 17.26 -2.91 0.90
N ALA A 93 18.07 -2.01 0.33
CA ALA A 93 18.76 -0.96 1.09
C ALA A 93 17.80 -0.08 1.90
N ILE A 94 16.66 0.30 1.33
CA ILE A 94 15.64 1.06 2.07
C ILE A 94 14.93 0.22 3.11
N THR A 95 14.59 -1.03 2.79
CA THR A 95 13.95 -1.92 3.77
C THR A 95 14.86 -2.17 4.98
N GLU A 96 16.18 -2.28 4.78
CA GLU A 96 17.14 -2.37 5.88
C GLU A 96 17.22 -1.07 6.68
N PHE A 97 17.27 0.09 6.01
CA PHE A 97 17.25 1.39 6.69
C PHE A 97 16.01 1.55 7.58
N MET A 98 14.83 1.25 7.05
CA MET A 98 13.56 1.35 7.78
C MET A 98 13.49 0.34 8.93
N ASN A 99 13.97 -0.89 8.72
CA ASN A 99 14.06 -1.90 9.77
C ASN A 99 15.00 -1.48 10.90
N ASN A 100 16.13 -0.86 10.58
CA ASN A 100 17.06 -0.29 11.56
C ASN A 100 16.46 0.91 12.32
N ALA A 101 15.53 1.65 11.69
CA ALA A 101 14.76 2.71 12.32
C ALA A 101 13.58 2.20 13.19
N GLY A 102 13.44 0.87 13.36
CA GLY A 102 12.39 0.26 14.17
C GLY A 102 11.02 0.18 13.48
N ILE A 103 10.97 0.34 12.16
CA ILE A 103 9.77 0.11 11.35
C ILE A 103 9.87 -1.29 10.77
N GLY A 104 8.93 -2.17 11.06
CA GLY A 104 8.93 -3.52 10.50
C GLY A 104 8.55 -3.52 9.01
N LEU A 105 9.11 -4.43 8.22
CA LEU A 105 8.90 -4.46 6.77
C LEU A 105 8.19 -5.73 6.35
N VAL A 106 7.15 -5.56 5.55
CA VAL A 106 6.39 -6.67 4.95
C VAL A 106 6.23 -6.40 3.46
N TYR A 107 6.76 -7.30 2.64
CA TYR A 107 6.47 -7.34 1.21
C TYR A 107 5.26 -8.24 0.98
N VAL A 108 4.23 -7.71 0.33
CA VAL A 108 2.91 -8.33 0.21
C VAL A 108 2.66 -8.72 -1.24
N LEU A 109 2.27 -9.98 -1.44
CA LEU A 109 2.03 -10.55 -2.75
C LEU A 109 0.59 -11.04 -2.84
N ALA A 110 -0.14 -10.57 -3.85
CA ALA A 110 -1.40 -11.14 -4.27
C ALA A 110 -1.11 -12.30 -5.22
N THR A 111 -1.70 -13.46 -4.97
CA THR A 111 -1.49 -14.67 -5.79
C THR A 111 -2.80 -15.24 -6.30
N THR A 112 -2.80 -15.74 -7.53
CA THR A 112 -3.93 -16.45 -8.14
C THR A 112 -3.44 -17.70 -8.86
N LYS A 113 -4.35 -18.65 -9.13
CA LYS A 113 -3.99 -19.91 -9.82
C LYS A 113 -3.43 -19.68 -11.23
N THR A 114 -3.88 -18.64 -11.91
CA THR A 114 -3.48 -18.31 -13.29
C THR A 114 -2.33 -17.31 -13.35
N GLY A 115 -2.14 -16.49 -12.31
CA GLY A 115 -1.28 -15.30 -12.37
C GLY A 115 -1.96 -14.10 -13.03
N GLU A 116 -3.24 -14.22 -13.37
CA GLU A 116 -4.04 -13.14 -13.94
C GLU A 116 -4.98 -12.55 -12.88
N PHE A 117 -5.34 -11.29 -13.06
CA PHE A 117 -6.26 -10.57 -12.21
C PHE A 117 -7.65 -10.49 -12.84
N ASP A 118 -8.55 -11.41 -12.45
CA ASP A 118 -9.90 -11.49 -12.99
C ASP A 118 -10.85 -10.50 -12.32
N THR A 119 -10.90 -9.28 -12.87
CA THR A 119 -11.81 -8.22 -12.41
C THR A 119 -13.29 -8.54 -12.59
N CYS A 120 -13.67 -9.50 -13.44
CA CYS A 120 -15.08 -9.88 -13.63
C CYS A 120 -15.65 -10.58 -12.38
N GLN A 121 -14.82 -11.32 -11.64
CA GLN A 121 -15.23 -11.96 -10.39
C GLN A 121 -15.47 -10.95 -9.26
N MET A 122 -14.81 -9.79 -9.31
CA MET A 122 -14.92 -8.73 -8.31
C MET A 122 -16.30 -8.07 -8.28
N GLY A 123 -17.00 -8.01 -9.43
CA GLY A 123 -18.35 -7.45 -9.52
C GLY A 123 -19.35 -8.12 -8.56
N LYS A 124 -19.05 -9.35 -8.10
CA LYS A 124 -19.85 -10.14 -7.16
C LYS A 124 -19.46 -9.93 -5.68
N GLY A 125 -18.53 -9.03 -5.38
CA GLY A 125 -18.03 -8.80 -4.02
C GLY A 125 -17.28 -9.99 -3.42
N ASN A 126 -16.79 -10.89 -4.28
CA ASN A 126 -16.06 -12.09 -3.87
C ASN A 126 -14.60 -11.99 -4.32
N PHE A 127 -13.69 -11.90 -3.35
CA PHE A 127 -12.24 -11.83 -3.57
C PHE A 127 -11.50 -13.09 -3.14
N SER A 128 -12.23 -14.19 -2.92
CA SER A 128 -11.65 -15.48 -2.51
C SER A 128 -10.72 -16.11 -3.56
N PHE A 129 -10.71 -15.58 -4.79
CA PHE A 129 -9.78 -16.01 -5.84
C PHE A 129 -8.35 -15.49 -5.61
N ILE A 130 -8.15 -14.52 -4.71
CA ILE A 130 -6.84 -13.96 -4.37
C ILE A 130 -6.36 -14.54 -3.04
N GLU A 131 -5.16 -15.11 -3.06
CA GLU A 131 -4.45 -15.52 -1.86
C GLU A 131 -3.33 -14.52 -1.55
N TRP A 132 -3.23 -14.10 -0.28
CA TRP A 132 -2.23 -13.12 0.15
C TRP A 132 -1.04 -13.79 0.83
N LYS A 133 0.16 -13.45 0.39
CA LYS A 133 1.44 -13.96 0.92
C LYS A 133 2.26 -12.81 1.47
N PHE A 134 2.77 -12.97 2.70
CA PHE A 134 3.63 -11.96 3.33
C PHE A 134 5.05 -12.47 3.41
N LEU A 135 5.99 -11.60 3.03
CA LEU A 135 7.41 -11.79 3.19
C LEU A 135 7.92 -10.72 4.16
N SER A 136 8.12 -11.08 5.42
CA SER A 136 8.60 -10.16 6.45
C SER A 136 10.12 -10.10 6.47
N LEU A 137 10.70 -8.90 6.53
CA LEU A 137 12.15 -8.75 6.67
C LEU A 137 12.57 -9.04 8.12
N ARG A 138 13.47 -9.99 8.32
CA ARG A 138 14.08 -10.32 9.62
C ARG A 138 15.55 -10.65 9.43
N ASN A 139 16.42 -10.03 10.22
CA ASN A 139 17.88 -10.23 10.15
C ASN A 139 18.42 -10.10 8.70
N GLY A 140 17.94 -9.08 7.97
CA GLY A 140 18.34 -8.79 6.59
C GLY A 140 17.76 -9.72 5.52
N LYS A 141 16.91 -10.70 5.88
CA LYS A 141 16.32 -11.67 4.96
C LYS A 141 14.80 -11.65 4.99
N PHE A 142 14.18 -11.84 3.83
CA PHE A 142 12.73 -12.00 3.73
C PHE A 142 12.32 -13.42 4.11
N ILE A 143 11.34 -13.54 5.01
CA ILE A 143 10.81 -14.80 5.52
C ILE A 143 9.30 -14.82 5.29
N GLU A 144 8.78 -15.90 4.71
CA GLU A 144 7.35 -16.08 4.55
C GLU A 144 6.64 -16.19 5.90
N GLU A 145 5.56 -15.43 6.08
CA GLU A 145 4.69 -15.49 7.24
C GLU A 145 3.23 -15.50 6.78
N ALA A 146 2.38 -16.29 7.42
CA ALA A 146 0.95 -16.28 7.12
C ALA A 146 0.31 -14.96 7.62
N PRO A 147 -0.56 -14.29 6.84
CA PRO A 147 -1.21 -13.04 7.28
C PRO A 147 -1.94 -13.18 8.62
N CYS A 148 -2.61 -14.30 8.86
CA CYS A 148 -3.29 -14.57 10.14
C CYS A 148 -2.32 -14.67 11.32
N LYS A 149 -1.13 -15.24 11.12
CA LYS A 149 -0.08 -15.32 12.15
C LYS A 149 0.57 -13.97 12.41
N PHE A 150 0.80 -13.20 11.34
CA PHE A 150 1.32 -11.84 11.44
C PHE A 150 0.36 -10.93 12.22
N PHE A 151 -0.88 -10.81 11.74
CA PHE A 151 -1.89 -9.94 12.33
C PHE A 151 -2.49 -10.48 13.63
N GLY A 152 -2.34 -11.76 13.93
CA GLY A 152 -2.74 -12.34 15.22
C GLY A 152 -2.05 -11.66 16.41
N LYS A 153 -0.88 -11.06 16.19
CA LYS A 153 -0.13 -10.29 17.20
C LYS A 153 -0.66 -8.87 17.40
N TRP A 154 -1.43 -8.35 16.44
CA TRP A 154 -1.96 -6.99 16.48
C TRP A 154 -3.23 -6.95 17.33
N PRO A 155 -3.42 -5.91 18.16
CA PRO A 155 -4.62 -5.75 18.95
C PRO A 155 -5.85 -5.43 18.07
N GLY A 156 -7.03 -5.76 18.60
CA GLY A 156 -8.32 -5.45 17.97
C GLY A 156 -8.79 -6.43 16.91
N ASN A 157 -10.11 -6.48 16.74
CA ASN A 157 -10.85 -7.37 15.83
C ASN A 157 -12.13 -6.71 15.27
N ARG A 158 -12.18 -5.37 15.21
CA ARG A 158 -13.36 -4.58 14.79
C ARG A 158 -13.10 -3.69 13.57
N GLY A 159 -12.08 -4.02 12.78
CA GLY A 159 -11.82 -3.38 11.49
C GLY A 159 -13.06 -3.44 10.59
N ARG A 160 -13.32 -2.34 9.88
CA ARG A 160 -14.40 -2.22 8.90
C ARG A 160 -13.86 -1.49 7.67
N ALA A 161 -14.09 -2.08 6.50
CA ALA A 161 -13.83 -1.43 5.22
C ALA A 161 -14.65 -0.15 5.13
N SER A 162 -14.03 0.91 4.62
CA SER A 162 -14.75 2.12 4.24
C SER A 162 -15.44 1.83 2.90
N ILE A 163 -16.64 2.38 2.69
CA ILE A 163 -17.34 2.29 1.41
C ILE A 163 -17.13 3.63 0.69
N GLY A 164 -16.72 3.54 -0.57
CA GLY A 164 -16.48 4.66 -1.46
C GLY A 164 -17.72 5.10 -2.24
N GLY A 165 -17.49 6.02 -3.17
CA GLY A 165 -18.48 6.48 -4.12
C GLY A 165 -18.44 7.99 -4.36
N ASN A 166 -19.33 8.44 -5.25
CA ASN A 166 -19.57 9.85 -5.57
C ASN A 166 -18.33 10.59 -6.08
N TRP A 167 -17.58 9.97 -7.00
CA TRP A 167 -16.52 10.70 -7.69
C TRP A 167 -17.14 11.81 -8.55
N ASP A 168 -16.48 12.97 -8.60
CA ASP A 168 -16.88 13.98 -9.59
C ASP A 168 -16.46 13.55 -10.99
N GLU A 169 -17.12 14.12 -12.01
CA GLU A 169 -16.89 13.75 -13.41
C GLU A 169 -15.45 13.97 -13.84
N GLU A 170 -14.80 15.02 -13.35
CA GLU A 170 -13.37 15.28 -13.59
C GLU A 170 -12.48 14.14 -13.07
N THR A 171 -12.73 13.67 -11.85
CA THR A 171 -12.00 12.54 -11.24
C THR A 171 -12.22 11.26 -12.06
N LYS A 172 -13.45 10.99 -12.50
CA LYS A 172 -13.75 9.83 -13.33
C LYS A 172 -13.03 9.89 -14.67
N ILE A 173 -13.05 11.04 -15.35
CA ILE A 173 -12.35 11.23 -16.63
C ILE A 173 -10.85 11.00 -16.45
N ASN A 174 -10.25 11.60 -15.42
CA ASN A 174 -8.82 11.49 -15.18
C ASN A 174 -8.38 10.07 -14.76
N ILE A 175 -9.24 9.30 -14.08
CA ILE A 175 -8.93 7.89 -13.76
C ILE A 175 -9.11 7.00 -15.00
N ASN A 176 -10.10 7.28 -15.85
CA ASN A 176 -10.33 6.55 -17.10
C ASN A 176 -9.15 6.59 -18.07
N ILE A 177 -8.33 7.64 -18.02
CA ILE A 177 -7.16 7.77 -18.89
C ILE A 177 -5.89 7.10 -18.32
N LEU A 178 -5.95 6.53 -17.12
CA LEU A 178 -4.80 5.82 -16.55
C LEU A 178 -4.61 4.45 -17.20
N ASP A 179 -3.36 4.03 -17.31
CA ASP A 179 -3.00 2.72 -17.82
C ASP A 179 -3.54 1.61 -16.90
N GLU A 180 -3.95 0.48 -17.50
CA GLU A 180 -4.51 -0.67 -16.78
C GLU A 180 -3.57 -1.21 -15.69
N LYS A 181 -2.25 -1.12 -15.90
CA LYS A 181 -1.25 -1.51 -14.91
C LYS A 181 -1.33 -0.66 -13.64
N ILE A 182 -1.50 0.65 -13.78
CA ILE A 182 -1.64 1.59 -12.65
C ILE A 182 -2.97 1.31 -11.92
N LEU A 183 -4.05 1.10 -12.68
CA LEU A 183 -5.35 0.75 -12.10
C LEU A 183 -5.29 -0.57 -11.31
N THR A 184 -4.55 -1.55 -11.82
CA THR A 184 -4.32 -2.84 -11.15
C THR A 184 -3.53 -2.65 -9.87
N GLU A 185 -2.41 -1.93 -9.91
CA GLU A 185 -1.59 -1.62 -8.72
C GLU A 185 -2.43 -0.98 -7.61
N PHE A 186 -3.19 0.06 -7.96
CA PHE A 186 -4.03 0.75 -6.99
C PHE A 186 -5.14 -0.15 -6.42
N LEU A 187 -5.74 -0.98 -7.27
CA LEU A 187 -6.79 -1.89 -6.83
C LEU A 187 -6.25 -3.01 -5.94
N LEU A 188 -5.09 -3.59 -6.24
CA LEU A 188 -4.43 -4.57 -5.37
C LEU A 188 -4.10 -3.97 -4.00
N THR A 189 -3.57 -2.74 -3.99
CA THR A 189 -3.28 -2.01 -2.77
C THR A 189 -4.55 -1.76 -1.95
N GLU A 190 -5.66 -1.40 -2.61
CA GLU A 190 -6.94 -1.23 -1.95
C GLU A 190 -7.47 -2.53 -1.37
N LEU A 191 -7.46 -3.62 -2.13
CA LEU A 191 -7.94 -4.93 -1.67
C LEU A 191 -7.12 -5.46 -0.50
N PHE A 192 -5.81 -5.23 -0.49
CA PHE A 192 -4.98 -5.55 0.66
C PHE A 192 -5.49 -4.83 1.93
N TYR A 193 -5.88 -3.58 1.80
CA TYR A 193 -6.29 -2.75 2.91
C TYR A 193 -7.75 -3.00 3.35
N SER A 194 -8.70 -2.84 2.44
CA SER A 194 -10.14 -2.91 2.71
C SER A 194 -10.60 -4.34 2.95
N GLU A 195 -10.21 -5.27 2.08
CA GLU A 195 -10.65 -6.66 2.13
C GLU A 195 -9.80 -7.48 3.09
N LEU A 196 -8.49 -7.60 2.88
CA LEU A 196 -7.67 -8.46 3.75
C LEU A 196 -7.55 -7.87 5.17
N THR A 197 -7.03 -6.65 5.30
CA THR A 197 -6.66 -6.09 6.61
C THR A 197 -7.89 -5.75 7.45
N LYS A 198 -8.83 -4.99 6.88
CA LYS A 198 -10.06 -4.58 7.57
C LYS A 198 -11.19 -5.61 7.48
N GLY A 199 -11.37 -6.27 6.33
CA GLY A 199 -12.46 -7.20 6.07
C GLY A 199 -12.27 -8.57 6.70
N ILE A 200 -11.18 -9.27 6.38
CA ILE A 200 -10.90 -10.65 6.80
C ILE A 200 -10.21 -10.66 8.17
N MET A 201 -9.09 -9.93 8.31
CA MET A 201 -8.30 -9.88 9.55
C MET A 201 -8.96 -9.02 10.63
N LYS A 202 -9.98 -8.23 10.26
CA LYS A 202 -10.73 -7.33 11.14
C LYS A 202 -9.83 -6.39 11.95
N LYS A 203 -8.70 -5.93 11.39
CA LYS A 203 -7.79 -5.05 12.13
C LYS A 203 -8.24 -3.59 12.07
N PRO A 204 -8.41 -2.94 13.25
CA PRO A 204 -8.81 -1.54 13.29
C PRO A 204 -7.59 -0.67 12.99
N VAL A 205 -7.41 -0.33 11.72
CA VAL A 205 -6.37 0.60 11.23
C VAL A 205 -7.01 1.93 10.85
N CYS A 206 -6.23 3.02 10.94
CA CYS A 206 -6.65 4.35 10.47
C CYS A 206 -6.76 4.39 8.94
N ASP A 207 -7.66 5.23 8.44
CA ASP A 207 -7.94 5.29 7.01
C ASP A 207 -6.82 5.97 6.20
N PRO A 208 -6.38 5.39 5.07
CA PRO A 208 -5.35 5.86 4.16
C PRO A 208 -5.82 6.98 3.25
N TYR A 209 -5.86 8.18 3.79
CA TYR A 209 -6.07 9.37 2.98
C TYR A 209 -5.12 10.45 3.46
N ASP A 210 -4.28 10.90 2.51
CA ASP A 210 -3.18 11.89 2.53
C ASP A 210 -1.80 11.22 2.36
N VAL A 211 -1.05 11.62 1.32
CA VAL A 211 0.42 11.47 1.31
C VAL A 211 0.95 12.45 2.34
N ASP A 212 1.03 12.00 3.58
CA ASP A 212 1.35 12.86 4.72
C ASP A 212 2.85 13.20 4.79
N ALA A 213 3.72 12.41 4.15
CA ALA A 213 5.16 12.68 4.13
C ALA A 213 5.88 11.99 2.97
N PHE A 214 7.15 12.35 2.79
CA PHE A 214 8.10 11.59 2.02
C PHE A 214 9.20 11.06 2.95
N PHE A 215 9.51 9.76 2.95
CA PHE A 215 10.81 9.34 3.49
C PHE A 215 11.87 9.56 2.44
N ILE A 216 12.83 10.40 2.79
CA ILE A 216 13.99 10.67 1.97
C ILE A 216 15.18 10.00 2.63
N SER A 217 15.74 9.00 1.97
CA SER A 217 17.05 8.49 2.37
C SER A 217 18.11 9.46 1.86
N LEU A 218 18.66 10.32 2.72
CA LEU A 218 19.65 11.31 2.32
C LEU A 218 20.94 10.68 1.79
N SER A 219 21.37 9.55 2.38
CA SER A 219 22.57 8.82 1.96
C SER A 219 22.39 8.11 0.62
N GLN A 220 21.18 7.62 0.33
CA GLN A 220 20.89 6.87 -0.90
C GLN A 220 20.17 7.70 -1.97
N LYS A 221 19.76 8.93 -1.65
CA LYS A 221 18.98 9.85 -2.49
C LYS A 221 17.66 9.27 -3.01
N HIS A 222 17.06 8.31 -2.31
CA HIS A 222 15.77 7.75 -2.66
C HIS A 222 14.63 8.49 -1.93
N ILE A 223 13.48 8.57 -2.58
CA ILE A 223 12.28 9.24 -2.10
C ILE A 223 11.13 8.24 -2.11
N PHE A 224 10.49 8.09 -0.96
CA PHE A 224 9.31 7.25 -0.80
C PHE A 224 8.15 8.18 -0.46
N PRO A 225 7.19 8.40 -1.36
CA PRO A 225 5.91 8.94 -0.93
C PRO A 225 5.32 7.97 0.10
N ILE A 226 5.00 8.51 1.27
CA ILE A 226 4.46 7.72 2.37
C ILE A 226 3.20 8.36 2.89
N GLU A 227 2.22 7.50 3.01
CA GLU A 227 0.99 7.73 3.72
C GLU A 227 1.22 7.54 5.23
N ILE A 228 1.22 8.63 6.03
CA ILE A 228 1.38 8.58 7.50
C ILE A 228 0.01 8.70 8.19
N LYS A 229 -0.49 7.58 8.69
CA LYS A 229 -1.87 7.45 9.19
C LYS A 229 -2.16 7.98 10.59
N GLU A 230 -1.21 8.65 11.22
CA GLU A 230 -1.34 9.15 12.58
C GLU A 230 -1.56 10.66 12.59
N LYS A 231 -2.82 11.09 12.51
CA LYS A 231 -3.20 12.43 12.93
C LYS A 231 -3.25 12.43 14.46
N PHE A 232 -2.13 12.76 15.09
CA PHE A 232 -2.10 13.04 16.53
C PHE A 232 -3.09 14.15 16.82
N LEU A 233 -3.97 13.96 17.79
CA LEU A 233 -4.54 15.13 18.44
C LEU A 233 -3.35 15.81 19.11
N GLY A 234 -3.00 17.03 18.68
CA GLY A 234 -2.00 17.85 19.37
C GLY A 234 -2.36 18.17 20.83
N ILE A 235 -3.48 17.60 21.31
CA ILE A 235 -4.07 17.75 22.63
C ILE A 235 -4.65 16.39 23.09
N SER A 236 -4.24 15.88 24.25
CA SER A 236 -4.96 14.80 24.95
C SER A 236 -5.48 15.36 26.28
N GLY A 237 -6.80 15.46 26.42
CA GLY A 237 -7.39 16.12 27.59
C GLY A 237 -7.01 17.61 27.64
N LYS A 238 -6.27 18.03 28.66
CA LYS A 238 -5.77 19.42 28.82
C LYS A 238 -4.31 19.59 28.38
N GLU A 239 -3.61 18.52 28.01
CA GLU A 239 -2.18 18.57 27.69
C GLU A 239 -1.97 18.75 26.18
N LYS A 240 -1.20 19.78 25.81
CA LYS A 240 -0.68 19.97 24.45
C LYS A 240 0.67 19.26 24.32
N PHE A 241 0.81 18.39 23.32
CA PHE A 241 2.06 17.64 23.09
C PHE A 241 3.12 18.42 22.30
N PHE A 242 2.72 19.50 21.63
CA PHE A 242 3.63 20.38 20.90
C PHE A 242 3.47 21.81 21.41
N TRP A 243 4.58 22.39 21.86
CA TRP A 243 4.69 23.79 22.21
C TRP A 243 4.96 24.56 20.92
N TYR A 244 4.06 25.49 20.58
CA TYR A 244 4.42 26.62 19.72
C TYR A 244 5.18 27.64 20.57
#